data_AF-A0A2V6IIA2-F1
#
_entry.id   AF-A0A2V6IIA2-F1
#
_cell.length_a   1.000
_cell.length_b   1.000
_cell.length_c   1.000
_cell.angle_alpha   90.00
_cell.angle_beta   90.00
_cell.angle_gamma   90.00
#
_symmetry.space_group_name_H-M   'P 1'
#
loop_
_entity.id
_entity.type
_entity.pdbx_description
1 polymer ?
#
loop_
_entity_poly.entity_id
_entity_poly.type
_entity_poly.pdbx_seq_one_letter_code
_entity_poly.pdbx_strand_id
1 'polypeptide(L)'
;MANTVELVPELLEAGVHFGHQTKRWNPKMKPFIFEQRNQIYIINLDETVKQLHRATEFLQEVARRGGKILFVGCKKQAQEAIKEAALACGQFYVNQRWLGGTLTNLATIRKSIGRL
;
A
#
# COMPACT_ATOMS: atom_id res chain seq x y z
N MET A 1 2.75 -7.20 19.63
CA MET A 1 1.96 -6.47 18.62
C MET A 1 1.95 -5.04 19.09
N ALA A 2 2.44 -4.08 18.29
CA ALA A 2 2.46 -2.68 18.70
C ALA A 2 1.04 -2.27 19.12
N ASN A 3 0.92 -1.62 20.28
CA ASN A 3 -0.36 -1.26 20.86
C ASN A 3 -1.08 -0.32 19.89
N THR A 4 -2.31 -0.64 19.49
CA THR A 4 -3.12 0.15 18.54
C THR A 4 -3.22 1.64 18.92
N VAL A 5 -3.08 1.93 20.23
CA VAL A 5 -3.09 3.27 20.82
C VAL A 5 -1.89 4.13 20.40
N GLU A 6 -0.73 3.53 20.12
CA GLU A 6 0.50 4.28 19.77
C GLU A 6 0.62 4.57 18.26
N LEU A 7 -0.10 3.82 17.42
CA LEU A 7 0.02 3.95 15.97
C LEU A 7 -0.63 5.24 15.41
N VAL A 8 -1.71 5.72 16.03
CA VAL A 8 -2.38 6.97 15.57
C VAL A 8 -1.45 8.19 15.68
N PRO A 9 -0.77 8.44 16.81
CA PRO A 9 0.25 9.49 16.92
C PRO A 9 1.34 9.40 15.85
N GLU A 10 1.91 8.22 15.60
CA GLU A 10 2.96 8.01 14.60
C GLU A 10 2.48 8.34 13.18
N LEU A 11 1.26 7.89 12.81
CA LEU A 11 0.66 8.18 11.50
C LEU A 11 0.34 9.68 11.34
N LEU A 12 -0.02 10.34 12.43
CA LEU A 12 -0.28 11.78 12.45
C LEU A 12 1.03 12.56 12.22
N GLU A 13 2.09 12.23 12.95
CA GLU A 13 3.42 12.85 12.84
C GLU A 13 4.04 12.63 11.46
N ALA A 14 3.90 11.42 10.91
CA ALA A 14 4.35 11.09 9.55
C ALA A 14 3.50 11.74 8.44
N GLY A 15 2.40 12.43 8.79
CA GLY A 15 1.57 13.16 7.82
C GLY A 15 0.69 12.27 6.93
N VAL A 16 0.40 11.03 7.35
CA VAL A 16 -0.39 10.06 6.55
C VAL A 16 -1.86 10.48 6.38
N HIS A 17 -2.35 11.32 7.29
CA HIS A 17 -3.71 11.84 7.27
C HIS A 17 -3.98 12.84 6.12
N PHE A 18 -2.95 13.36 5.45
CA PHE A 18 -3.13 14.29 4.35
C PHE A 18 -3.57 13.57 3.07
N GLY A 19 -4.80 13.87 2.63
CA GLY A 19 -5.34 13.43 1.35
C GLY A 19 -4.99 14.38 0.20
N HIS A 20 -5.79 14.32 -0.87
CA HIS A 20 -5.67 15.21 -2.03
C HIS A 20 -6.62 16.40 -1.91
N GLN A 21 -6.48 17.34 -2.86
CA GLN A 21 -7.44 18.43 -3.04
C GLN A 21 -8.86 17.91 -3.29
N THR A 22 -9.86 18.66 -2.83
CA THR A 22 -11.28 18.29 -2.93
C THR A 22 -11.77 18.04 -4.35
N LYS A 23 -11.15 18.66 -5.36
CA LYS A 23 -11.47 18.45 -6.77
C LYS A 23 -11.06 17.09 -7.33
N ARG A 24 -10.13 16.38 -6.66
CA ARG A 24 -9.54 15.12 -7.14
C ARG A 24 -9.97 13.91 -6.31
N TRP A 25 -11.09 14.01 -5.59
CA TRP A 25 -11.58 12.93 -4.73
C TRP A 25 -12.50 11.97 -5.47
N ASN A 26 -12.61 10.75 -4.92
CA ASN A 26 -13.60 9.77 -5.36
C ASN A 26 -14.75 9.73 -4.34
N PRO A 27 -16.02 9.87 -4.73
CA PRO A 27 -17.17 9.86 -3.82
C PRO A 27 -17.25 8.63 -2.91
N LYS A 28 -16.73 7.48 -3.36
CA LYS A 28 -16.67 6.24 -2.55
C LYS A 28 -15.73 6.35 -1.35
N MET A 29 -14.87 7.36 -1.30
CA MET A 29 -13.97 7.62 -0.19
C MET A 29 -14.64 8.34 0.98
N LYS A 30 -15.89 8.79 0.85
CA LYS A 30 -16.62 9.51 1.90
C LYS A 30 -16.53 8.85 3.29
N PRO A 31 -16.66 7.52 3.46
CA PRO A 31 -16.56 6.89 4.78
C PRO A 31 -15.16 6.97 5.42
N PHE A 32 -14.11 7.19 4.62
CA PHE A 32 -12.72 7.24 5.06
C PHE A 32 -12.20 8.67 5.26
N ILE A 33 -13.02 9.68 4.97
CA ILE A 33 -12.69 11.09 5.12
C ILE A 33 -13.19 11.56 6.48
N PHE A 34 -12.31 12.15 7.27
CA PHE A 34 -12.64 12.77 8.54
C PHE A 34 -13.26 14.14 8.33
N GLU A 35 -12.53 15.05 7.68
CA GLU A 35 -13.00 16.40 7.38
C GLU A 35 -12.29 16.99 6.15
N GLN A 36 -12.66 18.22 5.80
CA GLN A 36 -11.97 19.03 4.80
C GLN A 36 -11.37 20.27 5.46
N ARG A 37 -10.06 20.49 5.28
CA ARG A 37 -9.35 21.67 5.77
C ARG A 37 -8.54 22.29 4.64
N ASN A 38 -8.68 23.60 4.41
CA ASN A 38 -7.96 24.32 3.36
C ASN A 38 -8.03 23.65 1.97
N GLN A 39 -9.21 23.17 1.57
CA GLN A 39 -9.46 22.45 0.32
C GLN A 39 -8.74 21.09 0.18
N ILE A 40 -8.15 20.55 1.25
CA ILE A 40 -7.56 19.21 1.30
C ILE A 40 -8.45 18.33 2.17
N TYR A 41 -8.71 17.10 1.71
CA TYR A 41 -9.39 16.11 2.53
C TYR A 41 -8.43 15.50 3.55
N ILE A 42 -8.87 15.41 4.80
CA ILE A 42 -8.15 14.73 5.88
C ILE A 42 -8.73 13.32 6.02
N ILE A 43 -7.85 12.32 5.99
CA ILE A 43 -8.21 10.91 6.10
C ILE A 43 -8.41 10.55 7.58
N ASN A 44 -9.44 9.76 7.86
CA ASN A 44 -9.72 9.28 9.21
C ASN A 44 -8.69 8.22 9.64
N LEU A 45 -7.80 8.58 10.58
CA LEU A 45 -6.77 7.68 11.09
C LEU A 45 -7.33 6.52 11.91
N ASP A 46 -8.45 6.70 12.63
CA ASP A 46 -9.07 5.60 13.39
C ASP A 46 -9.54 4.48 12.45
N GLU A 47 -10.11 4.86 11.31
CA GLU A 47 -10.51 3.90 10.28
C GLU A 47 -9.29 3.29 9.59
N THR A 48 -8.25 4.08 9.28
CA THR A 48 -6.99 3.57 8.73
C THR A 48 -6.38 2.49 9.63
N VAL A 49 -6.30 2.73 10.94
CA VAL A 49 -5.72 1.78 11.89
C VAL A 49 -6.53 0.47 11.94
N LYS A 50 -7.87 0.54 11.98
CA LYS A 50 -8.74 -0.65 11.92
C LYS A 50 -8.51 -1.46 10.65
N GLN A 51 -8.39 -0.79 9.50
CA GLN A 51 -8.18 -1.48 8.22
C GLN A 51 -6.76 -2.03 8.08
N LEU A 52 -5.75 -1.33 8.63
CA LEU A 52 -4.38 -1.84 8.70
C LEU A 52 -4.32 -3.13 9.50
N HIS A 53 -4.96 -3.20 10.68
CA HIS A 53 -5.02 -4.44 11.47
C HIS A 53 -5.62 -5.60 10.67
N ARG A 54 -6.77 -5.40 10.01
CA ARG A 54 -7.41 -6.43 9.17
C ARG A 54 -6.52 -6.87 8.01
N ALA A 55 -5.84 -5.91 7.35
CA ALA A 55 -4.93 -6.21 6.25
C ALA A 55 -3.72 -7.01 6.74
N THR A 56 -3.15 -6.65 7.90
CA THR A 56 -2.04 -7.38 8.52
C THR A 56 -2.43 -8.81 8.87
N GLU A 57 -3.60 -9.03 9.48
CA GLU A 57 -4.11 -10.38 9.79
C GLU A 57 -4.26 -11.23 8.52
N PHE A 58 -4.81 -10.66 7.45
CA PHE A 58 -4.94 -11.34 6.17
C PHE A 58 -3.57 -11.71 5.57
N LEU A 59 -2.62 -10.77 5.55
CA LEU A 59 -1.28 -11.01 5.02
C LEU A 59 -0.51 -12.05 5.84
N GLN A 60 -0.68 -12.05 7.16
CA GLN A 60 -0.14 -13.09 8.04
C GLN A 60 -0.67 -14.47 7.67
N GLU A 61 -1.97 -14.60 7.42
CA GLU A 61 -2.57 -15.88 7.02
C GLU A 61 -2.08 -16.34 5.64
N VAL A 62 -1.94 -15.42 4.68
CA VAL A 62 -1.36 -15.73 3.36
C VAL A 62 0.08 -16.23 3.51
N ALA A 63 0.90 -15.53 4.30
CA ALA A 63 2.28 -15.92 4.55
C ALA A 63 2.38 -17.27 5.26
N ARG A 64 1.52 -17.53 6.27
CA ARG A 64 1.47 -18.80 7.02
C ARG A 64 1.17 -19.99 6.11
N ARG A 65 0.39 -19.79 5.05
CA ARG A 65 0.09 -20.81 4.02
C ARG A 65 1.18 -20.97 2.97
N GLY A 66 2.31 -20.26 3.09
CA GLY A 66 3.36 -20.24 2.08
C GLY A 66 2.98 -19.44 0.82
N GLY A 67 1.96 -18.57 0.92
CA GLY A 67 1.56 -17.67 -0.15
C GLY A 67 2.62 -16.63 -0.44
N LYS A 68 2.69 -16.18 -1.69
CA LYS A 68 3.63 -15.17 -2.16
C LYS A 68 2.94 -13.81 -2.21
N ILE A 69 3.58 -12.79 -1.65
CA ILE A 69 3.10 -11.41 -1.66
C ILE A 69 3.91 -10.63 -2.70
N LEU A 70 3.21 -9.86 -3.53
CA LEU A 70 3.82 -8.99 -4.54
C LEU A 70 3.64 -7.53 -4.14
N PHE A 71 4.73 -6.87 -3.79
CA PHE A 71 4.76 -5.44 -3.48
C PHE A 71 4.81 -4.63 -4.79
N VAL A 72 3.95 -3.63 -4.93
CA VAL A 72 3.88 -2.82 -6.17
C VAL A 72 3.87 -1.34 -5.83
N GLY A 73 4.86 -0.60 -6.33
CA GLY A 73 4.92 0.84 -6.15
C GLY A 73 5.87 1.50 -7.14
N CYS A 74 5.29 2.12 -8.18
CA CYS A 74 6.05 2.65 -9.32
C CYS A 74 6.34 4.15 -9.23
N LYS A 75 5.82 4.84 -8.19
CA LYS A 75 6.07 6.27 -7.98
C LYS A 75 7.50 6.47 -7.48
N LYS A 76 8.18 7.52 -7.94
CA LYS A 76 9.57 7.85 -7.52
C LYS A 76 9.76 7.82 -6.00
N GLN A 77 8.81 8.37 -5.25
CA GLN A 77 8.84 8.43 -3.78
C GLN A 77 8.67 7.07 -3.09
N ALA A 78 8.16 6.06 -3.79
CA ALA A 78 7.85 4.74 -3.23
C ALA A 78 8.84 3.65 -3.70
N GLN A 79 9.68 3.92 -4.70
CA GLN A 79 10.45 2.85 -5.36
C GLN A 79 11.45 2.17 -4.42
N GLU A 80 12.14 2.95 -3.61
CA GLU A 80 13.15 2.47 -2.66
C GLU A 80 12.48 1.75 -1.48
N ALA A 81 11.55 2.42 -0.80
CA ALA A 81 10.80 1.85 0.33
C ALA A 81 10.13 0.50 -0.01
N ILE A 82 9.55 0.37 -1.21
CA ILE A 82 8.92 -0.89 -1.65
C ILE A 82 9.95 -1.99 -1.87
N LYS A 83 11.09 -1.68 -2.48
CA LYS A 83 12.17 -2.64 -2.70
C LYS A 83 12.75 -3.11 -1.37
N GLU A 84 13.05 -2.18 -0.47
CA GLU A 84 13.62 -2.49 0.85
C GLU A 84 12.67 -3.36 1.68
N ALA A 85 11.40 -2.98 1.78
CA ALA A 85 10.41 -3.74 2.53
C ALA A 85 10.22 -5.16 1.97
N ALA A 86 10.14 -5.32 0.65
CA ALA A 86 9.97 -6.62 0.01
C ALA A 86 11.21 -7.52 0.22
N LEU A 87 12.43 -6.97 0.07
CA LEU A 87 13.66 -7.72 0.31
C LEU A 87 13.80 -8.14 1.79
N ALA A 88 13.45 -7.26 2.72
CA ALA A 88 13.51 -7.55 4.15
C ALA A 88 12.59 -8.71 4.57
N CYS A 89 11.46 -8.90 3.89
CA CYS A 89 10.54 -10.02 4.13
C CYS A 89 10.68 -11.19 3.13
N GLY A 90 11.69 -11.16 2.25
CA GLY A 90 11.92 -12.21 1.25
C GLY A 90 10.80 -12.38 0.21
N GLN A 91 10.04 -11.31 -0.06
CA GLN A 91 8.90 -11.29 -0.99
C GLN A 91 9.25 -10.62 -2.33
N PHE A 92 8.34 -10.72 -3.30
CA PHE A 92 8.53 -10.18 -4.64
C PHE A 92 8.12 -8.71 -4.72
N TYR A 93 8.75 -7.93 -5.60
CA TYR A 93 8.37 -6.53 -5.82
C TYR A 93 8.41 -6.09 -7.29
N VAL A 94 7.64 -5.05 -7.60
CA VAL A 94 7.71 -4.24 -8.81
C VAL A 94 7.76 -2.78 -8.39
N ASN A 95 8.94 -2.15 -8.50
CA ASN A 95 9.14 -0.76 -8.15
C ASN A 95 9.39 0.16 -9.36
N GLN A 96 9.51 -0.43 -10.55
CA GLN A 96 9.57 0.28 -11.84
C GLN A 96 8.22 0.23 -12.55
N ARG A 97 8.18 0.55 -13.85
CA ARG A 97 6.96 0.48 -14.66
C ARG A 97 6.32 -0.90 -14.58
N TRP A 98 5.04 -0.94 -14.20
CA TRP A 98 4.21 -2.14 -14.30
C TRP A 98 3.89 -2.44 -15.77
N LEU A 99 4.25 -3.63 -16.23
CA LEU A 99 3.96 -4.06 -17.60
C LEU A 99 2.53 -4.58 -17.69
N GLY A 100 1.77 -4.09 -18.66
CA GLY A 100 0.44 -4.63 -18.95
C GLY A 100 0.53 -6.13 -19.20
N GLY A 101 -0.25 -6.93 -18.47
CA GLY A 101 -0.21 -8.39 -18.58
C GLY A 101 0.75 -9.11 -17.62
N THR A 102 1.42 -8.43 -16.69
CA THR A 102 2.29 -9.08 -15.68
C THR A 102 1.62 -10.26 -14.97
N LEU A 103 0.34 -10.12 -14.59
CA LEU A 103 -0.42 -11.20 -13.95
C LEU A 103 -1.28 -11.99 -14.95
N THR A 104 -1.96 -11.31 -15.87
CA THR A 104 -2.94 -11.93 -16.77
C THR A 104 -2.32 -12.63 -17.99
N ASN A 105 -1.10 -12.26 -18.38
CA ASN A 105 -0.33 -12.85 -19.49
C ASN A 105 1.07 -13.27 -19.02
N LEU A 106 1.12 -14.01 -17.91
CA LEU A 106 2.37 -14.42 -17.28
C LEU A 106 3.25 -15.28 -18.21
N ALA A 107 2.65 -16.08 -19.09
CA ALA A 107 3.38 -16.93 -20.04
C ALA A 107 4.28 -16.11 -20.98
N THR A 108 3.80 -14.96 -21.45
CA THR A 108 4.59 -14.06 -22.31
C THR A 108 5.65 -13.32 -21.49
N ILE A 109 5.27 -12.82 -20.31
CA ILE A 109 6.16 -12.07 -19.44
C ILE A 109 7.34 -12.93 -18.99
N ARG A 110 7.11 -14.21 -18.64
CA ARG A 110 8.19 -15.16 -18.29
C ARG A 110 9.21 -15.35 -19.41
N LYS A 111 8.77 -15.37 -20.68
CA LYS A 111 9.69 -15.44 -21.82
C LYS A 111 10.58 -14.21 -21.92
N SER A 112 10.07 -13.03 -21.57
CA SER A 112 10.88 -11.80 -21.52
C SER A 112 11.88 -11.83 -20.36
N ILE A 113 11.48 -12.34 -19.20
CA ILE A 113 12.37 -12.46 -18.04
C ILE A 113 13.49 -13.46 -18.32
N GLY A 114 13.21 -14.61 -18.93
CA GLY A 114 14.23 -15.63 -19.23
C GLY A 114 15.22 -15.26 -20.34
N ARG A 115 15.07 -14.08 -20.96
CA ARG A 115 16.04 -13.53 -21.91
C ARG A 115 17.04 -12.56 -21.26
N LEU A 116 16.81 -12.17 -20.00
CA LEU A 116 17.71 -11.37 -19.18
C LEU A 116 18.67 -12.28 -18.42
#